data_AF-A0A3C0UXG6-F1
#
_entry.id   AF-A0A3C0UXG6-F1
#
_cell.length_a   1.000
_cell.length_b   1.000
_cell.length_c   1.000
_cell.angle_alpha   90.00
_cell.angle_beta   90.00
_cell.angle_gamma   90.00
#
_symmetry.space_group_name_H-M   'P 1'
#
loop_
_entity.id
_entity.type
_entity.pdbx_description
1 polymer ?
#
loop_
_entity_poly.entity_id
_entity_poly.type
_entity_poly.pdbx_seq_one_letter_code
_entity_poly.pdbx_strand_id
1 'polypeptide(L)'
;MIERILTKYSNHFVSRHLILAIDGGVVIASFVIACILRFNLNVSNINWALYKYYLVALLANRLLCFLYFRSYTGIVRHSSVEDASLIFKATTASSILTIIGSTFLSHSTDNAVFYIPISILIIEYFISLSVMISSRFLVKNMYKILIANAPGEKVNVLIYGAGTLGILTKNTLLRNRHKKYTIVGFIDDNHSLSFKTVEGVPVYPESEAIKRFVEEEMPNDLEVVLAIHQIKPHRKNQIIERFLKKDIIVKVVPSMYERLNSDQLRSDDIRNIRIEDLLERDPILLDNQNIIRQLSGQTALVTGAAGSIGSEIVRQLIRFKPETLILIDQSESGLYDLDNELKQHFRRFLDDATRVIIQVADVTDEVRMRHIFRQYTPQFVFHAAAYKHVPLMEEHPYEAVKVNVFGTKIIADLSVETNVRKFVMI
;
A
#
# COMPACT_ATOMS: atom_id res chain seq x y z
N MET A 1 -7.80 -12.41 -30.07
CA MET A 1 -9.24 -12.74 -29.86
C MET A 1 -9.48 -13.41 -28.51
N ILE A 2 -8.73 -14.47 -28.16
CA ILE A 2 -8.80 -15.17 -26.87
C ILE A 2 -8.50 -14.23 -25.68
N GLU A 3 -7.47 -13.39 -25.76
CA GLU A 3 -7.14 -12.40 -24.71
C GLU A 3 -8.25 -11.37 -24.48
N ARG A 4 -8.94 -10.92 -25.55
CA ARG A 4 -10.07 -9.97 -25.47
C ARG A 4 -11.31 -10.59 -24.80
N ILE A 5 -11.54 -11.88 -25.01
CA ILE A 5 -12.63 -12.61 -24.35
C ILE A 5 -12.27 -12.85 -22.87
N LEU A 6 -11.04 -13.27 -22.59
CA LEU A 6 -10.58 -13.54 -21.22
C LEU A 6 -10.54 -12.28 -20.34
N THR A 7 -10.15 -11.13 -20.89
CA THR A 7 -10.20 -9.83 -20.18
C THR A 7 -11.63 -9.36 -19.94
N LYS A 8 -12.55 -9.54 -20.90
CA LYS A 8 -13.97 -9.19 -20.75
C LYS A 8 -14.68 -9.99 -19.66
N TYR A 9 -14.26 -11.24 -19.43
CA TYR A 9 -14.82 -12.12 -18.39
C TYR A 9 -13.96 -12.23 -17.11
N SER A 10 -12.80 -11.56 -17.04
CA SER A 10 -11.87 -11.60 -15.90
C SER A 10 -12.51 -11.18 -14.56
N ASN A 11 -13.51 -10.29 -14.60
CA ASN A 11 -14.22 -9.79 -13.43
C ASN A 11 -15.44 -10.64 -13.02
N HIS A 12 -15.88 -11.60 -13.85
CA HIS A 12 -17.01 -12.46 -13.50
C HIS A 12 -16.51 -13.72 -12.80
N PHE A 13 -17.01 -13.97 -11.60
CA PHE A 13 -16.76 -15.22 -10.89
C PHE A 13 -17.37 -16.37 -11.68
N VAL A 14 -16.59 -17.43 -11.93
CA VAL A 14 -17.11 -18.68 -12.51
C VAL A 14 -18.24 -19.17 -11.62
N SER A 15 -19.43 -19.39 -12.20
CA SER A 15 -20.59 -19.85 -11.45
C SER A 15 -20.29 -21.16 -10.74
N ARG A 16 -20.70 -21.27 -9.47
CA ARG A 16 -20.56 -22.48 -8.64
C ARG A 16 -21.17 -23.72 -9.31
N HIS A 17 -22.23 -23.53 -10.10
CA HIS A 17 -22.88 -24.59 -10.86
C HIS A 17 -22.04 -25.06 -12.05
N LEU A 18 -21.28 -24.16 -12.69
CA LEU A 18 -20.39 -24.51 -13.80
C LEU A 18 -19.20 -25.32 -13.29
N ILE A 19 -18.66 -24.98 -12.12
CA ILE A 19 -17.59 -25.75 -11.46
C ILE A 19 -18.06 -27.18 -11.18
N LEU A 20 -19.25 -27.32 -10.57
CA LEU A 20 -19.83 -28.64 -10.30
C LEU A 20 -20.07 -29.44 -11.59
N ALA A 21 -20.51 -28.80 -12.67
CA ALA A 21 -20.69 -29.44 -13.96
C ALA A 21 -19.37 -29.93 -14.58
N ILE A 22 -18.30 -29.12 -14.51
CA ILE A 22 -16.95 -29.50 -14.95
C ILE A 22 -16.44 -30.69 -14.14
N ASP A 23 -16.53 -30.61 -12.81
CA ASP A 23 -16.07 -31.69 -11.93
C ASP A 23 -16.88 -32.99 -12.18
N GLY A 24 -18.19 -32.88 -12.42
CA GLY A 24 -19.02 -34.02 -12.85
C GLY A 24 -18.60 -34.61 -14.20
N GLY A 25 -18.25 -33.76 -15.17
CA GLY A 25 -17.69 -34.18 -16.46
C GLY A 25 -16.36 -34.91 -16.31
N VAL A 26 -15.50 -34.46 -15.40
CA VAL A 26 -14.23 -35.14 -15.08
C VAL A 26 -14.50 -36.53 -14.53
N VAL A 27 -15.47 -36.72 -13.63
CA VAL A 27 -15.83 -38.05 -13.10
C VAL A 27 -16.25 -39.01 -14.22
N ILE A 28 -17.08 -38.53 -15.15
CA ILE A 28 -17.53 -39.34 -16.30
C ILE A 28 -16.34 -39.74 -17.17
N ALA A 29 -15.47 -38.78 -17.52
CA ALA A 29 -14.29 -39.05 -18.34
C ALA A 29 -13.32 -40.01 -17.63
N SER A 30 -13.04 -39.78 -16.35
CA SER A 30 -12.18 -40.63 -15.52
C SER A 30 -12.70 -42.06 -15.43
N PHE A 31 -14.01 -42.26 -15.29
CA PHE A 31 -14.62 -43.59 -15.26
C PHE A 31 -14.46 -44.33 -16.60
N VAL A 32 -14.74 -43.66 -17.72
CA VAL A 32 -14.57 -44.24 -19.06
C VAL A 32 -13.11 -44.63 -19.29
N ILE A 33 -12.16 -43.75 -18.94
CA ILE A 33 -10.72 -44.05 -19.05
C ILE A 33 -10.35 -45.22 -18.14
N ALA A 34 -10.85 -45.28 -16.91
CA ALA A 34 -10.58 -46.38 -15.98
C ALA A 34 -11.08 -47.73 -16.52
N CYS A 35 -12.23 -47.75 -17.20
CA CYS A 35 -12.74 -48.95 -17.86
C CYS A 35 -11.82 -49.38 -19.01
N ILE A 36 -11.45 -48.45 -19.89
CA ILE A 36 -10.56 -48.74 -21.02
C ILE A 36 -9.20 -49.27 -20.54
N LEU A 37 -8.62 -48.68 -19.50
CA LEU A 37 -7.35 -49.12 -18.91
C LEU A 37 -7.45 -50.50 -18.27
N ARG A 38 -8.53 -50.80 -17.53
CA ARG A 38 -8.74 -52.12 -16.93
C ARG A 38 -8.71 -53.24 -17.96
N PHE A 39 -9.30 -53.02 -19.13
CA PHE A 39 -9.38 -54.01 -20.19
C PHE A 39 -8.20 -53.93 -21.17
N ASN A 40 -7.06 -53.35 -20.76
CA ASN A 40 -5.86 -53.23 -21.59
C ASN A 40 -6.13 -52.62 -22.97
N LEU A 41 -6.97 -51.56 -23.01
CA LEU A 41 -7.40 -50.87 -24.23
C LEU A 41 -8.29 -51.70 -25.18
N ASN A 42 -8.72 -52.90 -24.78
CA ASN A 42 -9.60 -53.75 -25.57
C ASN A 42 -11.07 -53.40 -25.31
N VAL A 43 -11.59 -52.45 -26.10
CA VAL A 43 -12.94 -51.87 -25.94
C VAL A 43 -14.07 -52.87 -26.18
N SER A 44 -13.86 -53.93 -26.98
CA SER A 44 -14.90 -54.93 -27.28
C SER A 44 -15.27 -55.80 -26.08
N ASN A 45 -14.39 -55.90 -25.07
CA ASN A 45 -14.64 -56.67 -23.86
C ASN A 45 -15.46 -55.89 -22.81
N ILE A 46 -15.80 -54.63 -23.09
CA ILE A 46 -16.53 -53.76 -22.17
C ILE A 46 -18.03 -53.90 -22.41
N ASN A 47 -18.76 -54.46 -21.43
CA ASN A 47 -20.21 -54.47 -21.46
C ASN A 47 -20.79 -53.10 -21.07
N TRP A 48 -20.88 -52.19 -22.05
CA TRP A 48 -21.40 -50.84 -21.87
C TRP A 48 -22.84 -50.80 -21.33
N ALA A 49 -23.65 -51.81 -21.62
CA ALA A 49 -25.03 -51.90 -21.13
C ALA A 49 -25.10 -52.08 -19.61
N LEU A 50 -24.12 -52.75 -19.01
CA LEU A 50 -23.97 -52.89 -17.56
C LEU A 50 -23.24 -51.68 -16.95
N TYR A 51 -22.13 -51.27 -17.56
CA TYR A 51 -21.24 -50.24 -17.01
C TYR A 51 -21.88 -48.85 -16.95
N LYS A 52 -22.90 -48.57 -17.78
CA LYS A 52 -23.69 -47.34 -17.66
C LYS A 52 -24.35 -47.20 -16.28
N TYR A 53 -24.81 -48.30 -15.68
CA TYR A 53 -25.44 -48.26 -14.35
C TYR A 53 -24.39 -48.00 -13.26
N TYR A 54 -23.18 -48.55 -13.41
CA TYR A 54 -22.05 -48.25 -12.52
C TYR A 54 -21.65 -46.79 -12.58
N LEU A 55 -21.59 -46.23 -13.79
CA LEU A 55 -21.32 -44.81 -13.98
C LEU A 55 -22.37 -43.94 -13.30
N VAL A 56 -23.66 -44.24 -13.51
CA VAL A 56 -24.76 -43.47 -12.89
C VAL A 56 -24.71 -43.55 -11.36
N ALA A 57 -24.49 -44.74 -10.80
CA ALA A 57 -24.38 -44.93 -9.36
C ALA A 57 -23.17 -44.18 -8.76
N LEU A 58 -22.01 -44.29 -9.40
CA LEU A 58 -20.80 -43.57 -8.99
C LEU A 58 -21.00 -42.05 -9.08
N LEU A 59 -21.53 -41.56 -10.20
CA LEU A 59 -21.75 -40.13 -10.44
C LEU A 59 -22.74 -39.55 -9.43
N ALA A 60 -23.86 -40.24 -9.18
CA ALA A 60 -24.85 -39.81 -8.20
C ALA A 60 -24.24 -39.69 -6.79
N ASN A 61 -23.50 -40.72 -6.35
CA ASN A 61 -22.83 -40.70 -5.06
C ASN A 61 -21.76 -39.60 -4.99
N ARG A 62 -20.96 -39.42 -6.05
CA ARG A 62 -19.92 -38.40 -6.11
C ARG A 62 -20.49 -36.99 -6.06
N LEU A 63 -21.58 -36.72 -6.77
CA LEU A 63 -22.28 -35.45 -6.71
C LEU A 63 -22.84 -35.17 -5.31
N LEU A 64 -23.43 -36.15 -4.64
CA LEU A 64 -23.90 -36.01 -3.26
C LEU A 64 -22.75 -35.63 -2.30
N CYS A 65 -21.60 -36.29 -2.42
CA CYS A 65 -20.42 -35.93 -1.63
C CYS A 65 -19.89 -34.53 -1.96
N PHE A 66 -19.85 -34.15 -3.25
CA PHE A 66 -19.45 -32.79 -3.64
C PHE A 66 -20.39 -31.71 -3.08
N LEU A 67 -21.69 -32.01 -3.02
CA LEU A 67 -22.69 -31.14 -2.40
C LEU A 67 -22.50 -31.04 -0.88
N TYR A 68 -22.25 -32.16 -0.21
CA TYR A 68 -22.05 -32.22 1.24
C TYR A 68 -20.78 -31.50 1.69
N PHE A 69 -19.63 -31.84 1.09
CA PHE A 69 -18.34 -31.22 1.41
C PHE A 69 -18.16 -29.83 0.79
N ARG A 70 -19.11 -29.39 -0.04
CA ARG A 70 -19.11 -28.07 -0.71
C ARG A 70 -17.85 -27.78 -1.53
N SER A 71 -17.26 -28.82 -2.12
CA SER A 71 -16.03 -28.74 -2.94
C SER A 71 -16.12 -27.72 -4.10
N TYR A 72 -17.34 -27.46 -4.57
CA TYR A 72 -17.64 -26.56 -5.70
C TYR A 72 -17.78 -25.07 -5.29
N THR A 73 -17.69 -24.74 -4.00
CA THR A 73 -17.94 -23.37 -3.50
C THR A 73 -16.73 -22.45 -3.53
N GLY A 74 -15.52 -23.03 -3.59
CA GLY A 74 -14.26 -22.30 -3.64
C GLY A 74 -14.11 -21.45 -4.91
N ILE A 75 -13.53 -20.26 -4.76
CA ILE A 75 -13.27 -19.39 -5.91
C ILE A 75 -12.01 -19.91 -6.61
N VAL A 76 -12.18 -20.56 -7.77
CA VAL A 76 -11.08 -21.24 -8.50
C VAL A 76 -9.82 -20.36 -8.68
N ARG A 77 -9.97 -19.05 -8.88
CA ARG A 77 -8.85 -18.10 -9.06
C ARG A 77 -8.01 -17.86 -7.79
N HIS A 78 -8.57 -18.19 -6.62
CA HIS A 78 -7.93 -18.09 -5.32
C HIS A 78 -7.72 -19.47 -4.66
N SER A 79 -7.75 -20.55 -5.45
CA SER A 79 -7.70 -21.92 -4.93
C SER A 79 -6.58 -22.08 -3.89
N SER A 80 -6.95 -22.41 -2.66
CA SER A 80 -6.03 -22.59 -1.52
C SER A 80 -5.70 -24.09 -1.32
N VAL A 81 -4.79 -24.38 -0.40
CA VAL A 81 -4.54 -25.77 0.04
C VAL A 81 -5.80 -26.37 0.66
N GLU A 82 -6.69 -25.54 1.22
CA GLU A 82 -7.95 -25.98 1.81
C GLU A 82 -8.91 -26.49 0.72
N ASP A 83 -8.99 -25.84 -0.45
CA ASP A 83 -9.80 -26.31 -1.57
C ASP A 83 -9.35 -27.69 -2.08
N ALA A 84 -8.03 -27.90 -2.17
CA ALA A 84 -7.48 -29.22 -2.49
C ALA A 84 -7.85 -30.27 -1.43
N SER A 85 -7.85 -29.87 -0.15
CA SER A 85 -8.27 -30.75 0.95
C SER A 85 -9.76 -31.12 0.90
N LEU A 86 -10.62 -30.20 0.44
CA LEU A 86 -12.06 -30.45 0.27
C LEU A 86 -12.32 -31.43 -0.88
N ILE A 87 -11.63 -31.25 -2.02
CA ILE A 87 -11.69 -32.18 -3.15
C ILE A 87 -11.23 -33.57 -2.70
N PHE A 88 -10.11 -33.65 -1.97
CA PHE A 88 -9.60 -34.91 -1.44
C PHE A 88 -10.63 -35.59 -0.53
N LYS A 89 -11.16 -34.88 0.48
CA LYS A 89 -12.19 -35.43 1.39
C LYS A 89 -13.42 -35.94 0.65
N ALA A 90 -13.93 -35.16 -0.30
CA ALA A 90 -15.14 -35.52 -1.03
C ALA A 90 -14.93 -36.72 -1.97
N THR A 91 -13.80 -36.77 -2.67
CA THR A 91 -13.46 -37.86 -3.59
C THR A 91 -13.18 -39.16 -2.82
N THR A 92 -12.44 -39.07 -1.71
CA THR A 92 -12.14 -40.21 -0.84
C THR A 92 -13.39 -40.76 -0.18
N ALA A 93 -14.22 -39.90 0.43
CA ALA A 93 -15.48 -40.31 1.05
C ALA A 93 -16.42 -40.96 0.03
N SER A 94 -16.58 -40.36 -1.15
CA SER A 94 -17.39 -40.94 -2.23
C SER A 94 -16.87 -42.31 -2.66
N SER A 95 -15.57 -42.46 -2.87
CA SER A 95 -14.99 -43.72 -3.36
C SER A 95 -15.13 -44.84 -2.33
N ILE A 96 -14.92 -44.55 -1.04
CA ILE A 96 -15.14 -45.50 0.05
C ILE A 96 -16.62 -45.90 0.12
N LEU A 97 -17.55 -44.94 0.07
CA LEU A 97 -18.98 -45.21 0.10
C LEU A 97 -19.43 -46.05 -1.11
N THR A 98 -18.88 -45.79 -2.30
CA THR A 98 -19.19 -46.60 -3.49
C THR A 98 -18.62 -48.01 -3.38
N ILE A 99 -17.40 -48.19 -2.86
CA ILE A 99 -16.83 -49.52 -2.61
C ILE A 99 -17.72 -50.28 -1.63
N ILE A 100 -17.96 -49.73 -0.43
CA ILE A 100 -18.79 -50.37 0.61
C ILE A 100 -20.19 -50.66 0.09
N GLY A 101 -20.84 -49.69 -0.55
CA GLY A 101 -22.18 -49.82 -1.09
C GLY A 101 -22.29 -50.90 -2.17
N SER A 102 -21.32 -50.95 -3.09
CA SER A 102 -21.28 -51.97 -4.15
C SER A 102 -21.03 -53.38 -3.60
N THR A 103 -20.14 -53.53 -2.60
CA THR A 103 -19.88 -54.83 -1.96
C THR A 103 -21.05 -55.30 -1.11
N PHE A 104 -21.67 -54.38 -0.36
CA PHE A 104 -22.81 -54.71 0.49
C PHE A 104 -24.03 -55.11 -0.36
N LEU A 105 -24.37 -54.31 -1.37
CA LEU A 105 -25.52 -54.58 -2.23
C LEU A 105 -25.34 -55.87 -3.03
N SER A 106 -24.13 -56.15 -3.52
CA SER A 106 -23.82 -57.41 -4.20
C SER A 106 -23.97 -58.63 -3.28
N HIS A 107 -23.60 -58.53 -2.00
CA HIS A 107 -23.71 -59.63 -1.05
C HIS A 107 -25.16 -59.84 -0.59
N SER A 108 -25.91 -58.76 -0.34
CA SER A 108 -27.31 -58.85 0.13
C SER A 108 -28.30 -59.31 -0.93
N THR A 109 -28.01 -59.11 -2.22
CA THR A 109 -28.93 -59.44 -3.31
C THR A 109 -28.51 -60.67 -4.12
N ASP A 110 -27.37 -61.29 -3.77
CA ASP A 110 -26.73 -62.40 -4.51
C ASP A 110 -26.55 -62.15 -6.02
N ASN A 111 -26.61 -60.87 -6.42
CA ASN A 111 -26.56 -60.44 -7.81
C ASN A 111 -25.21 -59.78 -8.11
N ALA A 112 -24.38 -60.47 -8.90
CA ALA A 112 -23.09 -59.97 -9.38
C ALA A 112 -23.21 -58.69 -10.23
N VAL A 113 -24.41 -58.36 -10.69
CA VAL A 113 -24.72 -57.12 -11.42
C VAL A 113 -24.42 -55.88 -10.58
N PHE A 114 -24.51 -55.92 -9.24
CA PHE A 114 -24.25 -54.75 -8.38
C PHE A 114 -22.78 -54.59 -7.97
N TYR A 115 -21.92 -55.55 -8.29
CA TYR A 115 -20.51 -55.50 -7.95
C TYR A 115 -19.74 -54.61 -8.94
N ILE A 116 -19.34 -53.43 -8.49
CA ILE A 116 -18.42 -52.58 -9.26
C ILE A 116 -17.00 -53.06 -8.99
N PRO A 117 -16.24 -53.46 -10.02
CA PRO A 117 -14.90 -53.95 -9.79
C PRO A 117 -13.98 -52.91 -9.15
N ILE A 118 -13.35 -53.29 -8.03
CA ILE A 118 -12.53 -52.38 -7.19
C ILE A 118 -11.42 -51.71 -7.98
N SER A 119 -10.75 -52.41 -8.92
CA SER A 119 -9.68 -51.79 -9.70
C SER A 119 -10.16 -50.66 -10.62
N ILE A 120 -11.42 -50.66 -11.08
CA ILE A 120 -11.97 -49.50 -11.82
C ILE A 120 -12.11 -48.32 -10.88
N LEU A 121 -12.66 -48.55 -9.68
CA LEU A 121 -12.85 -47.50 -8.68
C LEU A 121 -11.52 -46.90 -8.22
N ILE A 122 -10.49 -47.72 -8.04
CA ILE A 122 -9.15 -47.24 -7.69
C ILE A 122 -8.54 -46.42 -8.83
N ILE A 123 -8.59 -46.91 -10.07
CA ILE A 123 -8.05 -46.18 -11.23
C ILE A 123 -8.82 -44.87 -11.43
N GLU A 124 -10.15 -44.89 -11.37
CA GLU A 124 -11.00 -43.70 -11.47
C GLU A 124 -10.68 -42.69 -10.36
N TYR A 125 -10.50 -43.14 -9.12
CA TYR A 125 -10.16 -42.28 -7.99
C TYR A 125 -8.86 -41.50 -8.24
N PHE A 126 -7.80 -42.18 -8.65
CA PHE A 126 -6.51 -41.51 -8.89
C PHE A 126 -6.57 -40.55 -10.09
N ILE A 127 -7.24 -40.93 -11.17
CA ILE A 127 -7.39 -40.06 -12.35
C ILE A 127 -8.22 -38.82 -12.00
N SER A 128 -9.41 -39.02 -11.39
CA SER A 128 -10.32 -37.92 -11.06
C SER A 128 -9.69 -36.95 -10.06
N LEU A 129 -9.07 -37.45 -8.99
CA LEU A 129 -8.37 -36.62 -8.00
C LEU A 129 -7.25 -35.80 -8.65
N SER A 130 -6.41 -36.44 -9.46
CA SER A 130 -5.28 -35.78 -10.12
C SER A 130 -5.74 -34.69 -11.09
N VAL A 131 -6.75 -34.98 -11.93
CA VAL A 131 -7.29 -34.02 -12.90
C VAL A 131 -7.98 -32.85 -12.21
N MET A 132 -8.79 -33.10 -11.18
CA MET A 132 -9.49 -32.04 -10.45
C MET A 132 -8.50 -31.10 -9.76
N ILE A 133 -7.54 -31.64 -9.01
CA ILE A 133 -6.52 -30.82 -8.34
C ILE A 133 -5.68 -30.04 -9.36
N SER A 134 -5.21 -30.71 -10.43
CA SER A 134 -4.40 -30.07 -11.48
C SER A 134 -5.17 -28.95 -12.17
N SER A 135 -6.46 -29.14 -12.45
CA SER A 135 -7.30 -28.12 -13.08
C SER A 135 -7.39 -26.83 -12.25
N ARG A 136 -7.48 -26.94 -10.91
CA ARG A 136 -7.53 -25.79 -10.01
C ARG A 136 -6.22 -25.00 -10.03
N PHE A 137 -5.08 -25.71 -9.98
CA PHE A 137 -3.76 -25.08 -10.07
C PHE A 137 -3.51 -24.46 -11.44
N LEU A 138 -3.91 -25.13 -12.53
CA LEU A 138 -3.75 -24.62 -13.89
C LEU A 138 -4.53 -23.32 -14.08
N VAL A 139 -5.81 -23.28 -13.70
CA VAL A 139 -6.64 -22.07 -13.81
C VAL A 139 -6.09 -20.94 -12.94
N LYS A 140 -5.67 -21.23 -11.70
CA LYS A 140 -5.03 -20.25 -10.82
C LYS A 140 -3.76 -19.66 -11.44
N ASN A 141 -2.89 -20.50 -11.99
CA ASN A 141 -1.64 -20.07 -12.60
C ASN A 141 -1.88 -19.29 -13.89
N MET A 142 -2.79 -19.76 -14.75
CA MET A 142 -3.19 -19.03 -15.96
C MET A 142 -3.77 -17.66 -15.64
N TYR A 143 -4.67 -17.55 -14.66
CA TYR A 143 -5.24 -16.27 -14.24
C TYR A 143 -4.15 -15.32 -13.70
N LYS A 144 -3.19 -15.83 -12.92
CA LYS A 144 -2.03 -15.06 -12.45
C LYS A 144 -1.20 -14.52 -13.62
N ILE A 145 -0.94 -15.33 -14.65
CA ILE A 145 -0.17 -14.94 -15.84
C ILE A 145 -0.97 -13.94 -16.71
N LEU A 146 -2.26 -14.17 -16.91
CA LEU A 146 -3.14 -13.32 -17.71
C LEU A 146 -3.33 -11.93 -17.09
N ILE A 147 -3.53 -11.85 -15.77
CA ILE A 147 -3.60 -10.55 -15.06
C ILE A 147 -2.23 -9.89 -14.99
N ALA A 148 -1.16 -10.65 -14.82
CA ALA A 148 0.18 -10.09 -14.91
C ALA A 148 0.42 -9.41 -16.28
N ASN A 149 -0.30 -9.76 -17.34
CA ASN A 149 -0.17 -9.19 -18.68
C ASN A 149 -1.22 -8.12 -19.03
N ALA A 150 -1.99 -7.62 -18.06
CA ALA A 150 -2.83 -6.45 -18.30
C ALA A 150 -1.98 -5.24 -18.75
N PRO A 151 -2.48 -4.39 -19.67
CA PRO A 151 -1.79 -3.18 -20.08
C PRO A 151 -1.72 -2.23 -18.88
N GLY A 152 -0.52 -2.09 -18.32
CA GLY A 152 -0.15 -1.10 -17.33
C GLY A 152 1.28 -0.68 -17.59
N GLU A 153 1.63 0.55 -17.25
CA GLU A 153 3.02 1.02 -17.34
C GLU A 153 3.91 0.07 -16.55
N LYS A 154 4.89 -0.53 -17.24
CA LYS A 154 5.90 -1.38 -16.63
C LYS A 154 6.91 -0.46 -15.97
N VAL A 155 7.07 -0.60 -14.66
CA VAL A 155 8.03 0.18 -13.89
C VAL A 155 9.04 -0.78 -13.28
N ASN A 156 10.32 -0.58 -13.57
CA ASN A 156 11.38 -1.39 -13.01
C ASN A 156 11.80 -0.81 -11.66
N VAL A 157 11.94 -1.64 -10.63
CA VAL A 157 12.21 -1.16 -9.27
C VAL A 157 13.42 -1.85 -8.68
N LEU A 158 14.39 -1.05 -8.26
CA LEU A 158 15.43 -1.45 -7.31
C LEU A 158 14.96 -1.12 -5.90
N ILE A 159 15.00 -2.10 -5.00
CA ILE A 159 14.68 -1.88 -3.60
C ILE A 159 15.97 -1.82 -2.81
N TYR A 160 16.28 -0.66 -2.24
CA TYR A 160 17.42 -0.50 -1.36
C TYR A 160 17.02 -0.95 0.05
N GLY A 161 17.59 -2.05 0.52
CA GLY A 161 17.29 -2.78 1.75
C GLY A 161 16.71 -4.16 1.45
N ALA A 162 17.45 -5.23 1.77
CA ALA A 162 17.03 -6.63 1.60
C ALA A 162 16.45 -7.26 2.87
N GLY A 163 16.22 -6.45 3.91
CA GLY A 163 15.60 -6.87 5.17
C GLY A 163 14.07 -7.00 5.10
N THR A 164 13.44 -7.15 6.27
CA THR A 164 11.98 -7.33 6.41
C THR A 164 11.17 -6.23 5.70
N LEU A 165 11.58 -4.97 5.84
CA LEU A 165 10.93 -3.84 5.17
C LEU A 165 11.05 -3.90 3.65
N GLY A 166 12.19 -4.36 3.13
CA GLY A 166 12.40 -4.59 1.70
C GLY A 166 11.48 -5.68 1.14
N ILE A 167 11.35 -6.79 1.87
CA ILE A 167 10.43 -7.88 1.50
C ILE A 167 8.98 -7.41 1.51
N LEU A 168 8.56 -6.66 2.54
CA LEU A 168 7.23 -6.07 2.63
C LEU A 168 6.96 -5.09 1.47
N THR A 169 7.95 -4.26 1.14
CA THR A 169 7.89 -3.30 0.02
C THR A 169 7.69 -4.03 -1.32
N LYS A 170 8.50 -5.07 -1.59
CA LYS A 170 8.34 -5.92 -2.77
C LYS A 170 6.92 -6.46 -2.88
N ASN A 171 6.41 -7.06 -1.81
CA ASN A 171 5.08 -7.67 -1.82
C ASN A 171 3.97 -6.64 -2.02
N THR A 172 4.15 -5.43 -1.50
CA THR A 172 3.22 -4.31 -1.67
C THR A 172 3.18 -3.80 -3.11
N LEU A 173 4.35 -3.59 -3.72
CA LEU A 173 4.47 -3.14 -5.11
C LEU A 173 3.90 -4.19 -6.09
N LEU A 174 4.22 -5.47 -5.90
CA LEU A 174 3.70 -6.55 -6.75
C LEU A 174 2.17 -6.73 -6.66
N ARG A 175 1.53 -6.21 -5.62
CA ARG A 175 0.06 -6.21 -5.45
C ARG A 175 -0.62 -5.00 -6.08
N ASN A 176 0.13 -4.01 -6.57
CA ASN A 176 -0.45 -2.83 -7.20
C ASN A 176 -1.21 -3.21 -8.49
N ARG A 177 -2.45 -2.72 -8.63
CA ARG A 177 -3.33 -3.03 -9.77
C ARG A 177 -3.21 -2.02 -10.92
N HIS A 178 -2.62 -0.86 -10.68
CA HIS A 178 -2.52 0.25 -11.64
C HIS A 178 -1.17 0.28 -12.35
N LYS A 179 -0.07 0.02 -11.63
CA LYS A 179 1.29 -0.04 -12.19
C LYS A 179 1.83 -1.47 -12.13
N LYS A 180 2.48 -1.92 -13.21
CA LYS A 180 3.11 -3.24 -13.27
C LYS A 180 4.57 -3.12 -12.83
N TYR A 181 4.79 -3.22 -11.53
CA TYR A 181 6.13 -3.20 -10.96
C TYR A 181 6.89 -4.50 -11.23
N THR A 182 8.12 -4.38 -11.72
CA THR A 182 9.08 -5.48 -11.86
C THR A 182 10.26 -5.21 -10.95
N ILE A 183 10.45 -6.04 -9.92
CA ILE A 183 11.58 -5.88 -9.00
C ILE A 183 12.83 -6.47 -9.66
N VAL A 184 13.77 -5.61 -10.07
CA VAL A 184 14.98 -6.03 -10.79
C VAL A 184 16.08 -6.50 -9.83
N GLY A 185 16.04 -6.04 -8.58
CA GLY A 185 17.01 -6.45 -7.56
C GLY A 185 16.78 -5.77 -6.22
N PHE A 186 17.38 -6.35 -5.19
CA PHE A 186 17.64 -5.67 -3.92
C PHE A 186 19.05 -5.09 -3.90
N ILE A 187 19.24 -3.97 -3.22
CA ILE A 187 20.56 -3.41 -2.89
C ILE A 187 20.72 -3.49 -1.38
N ASP A 188 21.79 -4.10 -0.88
CA ASP A 188 22.06 -4.15 0.56
C ASP A 188 23.55 -4.00 0.85
N ASP A 189 23.87 -3.22 1.87
CA ASP A 189 25.25 -2.95 2.30
C ASP A 189 25.84 -4.16 3.07
N ASN A 190 25.00 -5.12 3.50
CA ASN A 190 25.45 -6.32 4.18
C ASN A 190 26.12 -7.30 3.20
N HIS A 191 27.45 -7.40 3.28
CA HIS A 191 28.27 -8.31 2.47
C HIS A 191 27.85 -9.78 2.56
N SER A 192 27.21 -10.22 3.65
CA SER A 192 26.74 -11.61 3.78
C SER A 192 25.55 -11.94 2.87
N LEU A 193 24.85 -10.93 2.35
CA LEU A 193 23.71 -11.06 1.44
C LEU A 193 24.12 -10.86 -0.04
N SER A 194 25.33 -10.39 -0.30
CA SER A 194 25.80 -10.11 -1.67
C SER A 194 25.69 -11.33 -2.58
N PHE A 195 25.09 -11.14 -3.75
CA PHE A 195 24.84 -12.15 -4.79
C PHE A 195 23.97 -13.33 -4.36
N LYS A 196 23.33 -13.25 -3.19
CA LYS A 196 22.29 -14.21 -2.77
C LYS A 196 20.94 -13.78 -3.32
N THR A 197 19.94 -14.64 -3.15
CA THR A 197 18.56 -14.33 -3.48
C THR A 197 17.74 -14.19 -2.20
N VAL A 198 16.88 -13.18 -2.15
CA VAL A 198 15.86 -12.99 -1.11
C VAL A 198 14.50 -13.11 -1.78
N GLU A 199 13.72 -14.13 -1.38
CA GLU A 199 12.41 -14.42 -1.99
C GLU A 199 12.49 -14.57 -3.53
N GLY A 200 13.59 -15.14 -4.05
CA GLY A 200 13.83 -15.34 -5.49
C GLY A 200 14.29 -14.09 -6.26
N VAL A 201 14.57 -12.97 -5.60
CA VAL A 201 15.13 -11.75 -6.22
C VAL A 201 16.61 -11.61 -5.82
N PRO A 202 17.53 -11.34 -6.76
CA PRO A 202 18.95 -11.19 -6.46
C PRO A 202 19.23 -9.94 -5.60
N VAL A 203 20.21 -10.05 -4.71
CA VAL A 203 20.73 -8.95 -3.89
C VAL A 203 22.10 -8.54 -4.41
N TYR A 204 22.28 -7.26 -4.67
CA TYR A 204 23.50 -6.68 -5.22
C TYR A 204 24.19 -5.78 -4.18
N PRO A 205 25.53 -5.77 -4.11
CA PRO A 205 26.26 -4.67 -3.52
C PRO A 205 25.92 -3.35 -4.22
N GLU A 206 25.91 -2.23 -3.49
CA GLU A 206 25.57 -0.91 -4.05
C GLU A 206 26.36 -0.56 -5.31
N SER A 207 27.69 -0.76 -5.29
CA SER A 207 28.55 -0.46 -6.43
C SER A 207 28.21 -1.27 -7.67
N GLU A 208 27.87 -2.55 -7.48
CA GLU A 208 27.53 -3.45 -8.58
C GLU A 208 26.13 -3.14 -9.13
N ALA A 209 25.19 -2.80 -8.24
CA ALA A 209 23.84 -2.40 -8.63
C ALA A 209 23.86 -1.13 -9.48
N ILE A 210 24.66 -0.13 -9.08
CA ILE A 210 24.82 1.11 -9.84
C ILE A 210 25.45 0.82 -11.20
N LYS A 211 26.59 0.12 -11.22
CA LYS A 211 27.28 -0.22 -12.46
C LYS A 211 26.34 -0.95 -13.44
N ARG A 212 25.65 -1.99 -12.96
CA ARG A 212 24.78 -2.80 -13.80
C ARG A 212 23.51 -2.08 -14.23
N PHE A 213 22.74 -1.51 -13.31
CA PHE A 213 21.39 -1.01 -13.59
C PHE A 213 21.30 0.49 -13.85
N VAL A 214 22.41 1.23 -13.69
CA VAL A 214 22.44 2.66 -13.94
C VAL A 214 23.43 3.01 -15.06
N GLU A 215 24.52 2.27 -15.21
CA GLU A 215 25.55 2.57 -16.21
C GLU A 215 25.52 1.65 -17.43
N GLU A 216 25.34 0.34 -17.26
CA GLU A 216 25.43 -0.64 -18.35
C GLU A 216 24.07 -1.07 -18.93
N GLU A 217 23.10 -1.40 -18.07
CA GLU A 217 21.81 -2.01 -18.43
C GLU A 217 20.65 -1.21 -17.82
N MET A 218 20.61 0.12 -18.00
CA MET A 218 19.56 0.94 -17.40
C MET A 218 18.16 0.55 -17.93
N PRO A 219 17.28 -0.04 -17.10
CA PRO A 219 15.95 -0.41 -17.54
C PRO A 219 15.09 0.83 -17.75
N ASN A 220 14.16 0.78 -18.71
CA ASN A 220 13.16 1.84 -18.88
C ASN A 220 12.37 2.04 -17.59
N ASP A 221 12.08 3.31 -17.24
CA ASP A 221 11.27 3.69 -16.08
C ASP A 221 11.79 3.06 -14.76
N LEU A 222 13.10 3.10 -14.56
CA LEU A 222 13.73 2.64 -13.32
C LEU A 222 13.40 3.60 -12.17
N GLU A 223 12.85 3.03 -11.09
CA GLU A 223 12.65 3.70 -9.81
C GLU A 223 13.47 2.99 -8.72
N VAL A 224 13.92 3.76 -7.72
CA VAL A 224 14.60 3.23 -6.54
C VAL A 224 13.72 3.47 -5.33
N VAL A 225 13.44 2.42 -4.55
CA VAL A 225 12.67 2.51 -3.30
C VAL A 225 13.59 2.25 -2.12
N LEU A 226 13.74 3.26 -1.26
CA LEU A 226 14.47 3.17 0.00
C LEU A 226 13.60 2.49 1.07
N ALA A 227 13.99 1.27 1.45
CA ALA A 227 13.33 0.41 2.41
C ALA A 227 14.33 -0.12 3.47
N ILE A 228 15.08 0.79 4.10
CA ILE A 228 16.07 0.47 5.15
C ILE A 228 15.60 1.00 6.50
N HIS A 229 15.76 0.18 7.53
CA HIS A 229 15.58 0.58 8.93
C HIS A 229 16.78 1.36 9.46
N GLN A 230 16.54 2.44 10.21
CA GLN A 230 17.56 3.12 11.03
C GLN A 230 18.87 3.46 10.28
N ILE A 231 18.75 3.95 9.05
CA ILE A 231 19.89 4.44 8.28
C ILE A 231 20.35 5.79 8.83
N LYS A 232 21.67 5.99 8.97
CA LYS A 232 22.23 7.29 9.36
C LYS A 232 21.83 8.36 8.32
N PRO A 233 21.39 9.57 8.72
CA PRO A 233 20.92 10.60 7.79
C PRO A 233 21.91 10.91 6.66
N HIS A 234 23.19 11.05 7.00
CA HIS A 234 24.24 11.29 6.01
C HIS A 234 24.34 10.17 4.95
N ARG A 235 24.24 8.90 5.37
CA ARG A 235 24.29 7.76 4.44
C ARG A 235 23.04 7.70 3.56
N LYS A 236 21.87 8.00 4.14
CA LYS A 236 20.61 8.11 3.40
C LYS A 236 20.70 9.18 2.30
N ASN A 237 21.16 10.38 2.63
CA ASN A 237 21.35 11.47 1.68
C ASN A 237 22.35 11.12 0.57
N GLN A 238 23.48 10.48 0.92
CA GLN A 238 24.44 9.99 -0.07
C GLN A 238 23.81 9.03 -1.09
N ILE A 239 22.99 8.08 -0.62
CA ILE A 239 22.30 7.13 -1.51
C ILE A 239 21.32 7.87 -2.41
N ILE A 240 20.50 8.76 -1.85
CA ILE A 240 19.51 9.54 -2.59
C ILE A 240 20.18 10.37 -3.69
N GLU A 241 21.22 11.13 -3.34
CA GLU A 241 21.94 11.99 -4.28
C GLU A 241 22.56 11.20 -5.44
N ARG A 242 23.04 9.98 -5.20
CA ARG A 242 23.62 9.13 -6.25
C ARG A 242 22.60 8.79 -7.34
N PHE A 243 21.38 8.43 -6.94
CA PHE A 243 20.32 8.10 -7.89
C PHE A 243 19.70 9.35 -8.53
N LEU A 244 19.49 10.43 -7.75
CA LEU A 244 18.96 11.69 -8.28
C LEU A 244 19.88 12.34 -9.32
N LYS A 245 21.21 12.26 -9.15
CA LYS A 245 22.20 12.75 -10.15
C LYS A 245 22.11 12.05 -11.51
N LYS A 246 21.39 10.94 -11.59
CA LYS A 246 21.20 10.12 -12.78
C LYS A 246 19.75 10.18 -13.28
N ASP A 247 18.97 11.17 -12.82
CA ASP A 247 17.56 11.37 -13.13
C ASP A 247 16.66 10.16 -12.78
N ILE A 248 17.09 9.33 -11.83
CA ILE A 248 16.32 8.18 -11.35
C ILE A 248 15.38 8.64 -10.25
N ILE A 249 14.10 8.28 -10.36
CA ILE A 249 13.09 8.60 -9.35
C ILE A 249 13.37 7.81 -8.08
N VAL A 250 13.56 8.53 -6.97
CA VAL A 250 13.75 7.93 -5.64
C VAL A 250 12.47 8.07 -4.81
N LYS A 251 12.00 6.93 -4.29
CA LYS A 251 10.87 6.82 -3.37
C LYS A 251 11.32 6.31 -2.01
N VAL A 252 10.53 6.59 -0.98
CA VAL A 252 10.85 6.22 0.40
C VAL A 252 9.65 5.56 1.08
N VAL A 253 9.93 4.55 1.89
CA VAL A 253 8.95 3.96 2.81
C VAL A 253 8.97 4.77 4.12
N PRO A 254 7.85 5.38 4.57
CA PRO A 254 7.84 6.23 5.75
C PRO A 254 8.22 5.48 7.04
N SER A 255 8.87 6.20 7.96
CA SER A 255 9.43 5.62 9.20
C SER A 255 8.39 5.07 10.18
N MET A 256 7.11 5.45 10.06
CA MET A 256 6.04 4.88 10.89
C MET A 256 5.84 3.37 10.65
N TYR A 257 6.22 2.87 9.47
CA TYR A 257 6.20 1.44 9.14
C TYR A 257 7.45 0.69 9.64
N GLU A 258 8.43 1.41 10.22
CA GLU A 258 9.63 0.81 10.81
C GLU A 258 9.37 0.19 12.20
N ARG A 259 8.39 0.71 12.95
CA ARG A 259 8.09 0.31 14.34
C ARG A 259 6.94 -0.67 14.48
N LEU A 260 6.21 -0.89 13.40
CA LEU A 260 4.99 -1.67 13.40
C LEU A 260 5.21 -2.85 12.46
N ASN A 261 5.16 -4.07 12.99
CA ASN A 261 4.97 -5.32 12.23
C ASN A 261 3.58 -5.33 11.58
N SER A 262 3.23 -4.27 10.83
CA SER A 262 1.92 -4.07 10.25
C SER A 262 1.94 -4.57 8.82
N ASP A 263 1.17 -5.61 8.58
CA ASP A 263 0.82 -6.16 7.25
C ASP A 263 0.00 -5.18 6.37
N GLN A 264 0.01 -3.88 6.69
CA GLN A 264 -0.87 -2.86 6.11
C GLN A 264 -0.13 -1.77 5.32
N LEU A 265 1.13 -1.99 4.92
CA LEU A 265 1.77 -1.08 3.96
C LEU A 265 0.97 -1.08 2.65
N ARG A 266 0.47 0.08 2.25
CA ARG A 266 -0.24 0.26 0.97
C ARG A 266 0.72 0.81 -0.06
N SER A 267 0.44 0.56 -1.34
CA SER A 267 1.28 1.11 -2.40
C SER A 267 1.28 2.65 -2.44
N ASP A 268 0.23 3.30 -1.95
CA ASP A 268 0.11 4.77 -1.89
C ASP A 268 1.02 5.38 -0.80
N ASP A 269 1.44 4.57 0.18
CA ASP A 269 2.32 5.00 1.26
C ASP A 269 3.78 5.12 0.79
N ILE A 270 4.14 4.41 -0.30
CA ILE A 270 5.43 4.49 -0.97
C ILE A 270 5.44 5.76 -1.81
N ARG A 271 6.03 6.81 -1.27
CA ARG A 271 5.96 8.17 -1.82
C ARG A 271 7.30 8.64 -2.38
N ASN A 272 7.24 9.58 -3.32
CA ASN A 272 8.42 10.31 -3.77
C ASN A 272 9.10 11.00 -2.58
N ILE A 273 10.41 11.15 -2.70
CA ILE A 273 11.19 11.85 -1.69
C ILE A 273 10.75 13.31 -1.59
N ARG A 274 10.60 13.80 -0.36
CA ARG A 274 10.28 15.20 -0.08
C ARG A 274 11.48 15.91 0.52
N ILE A 275 11.45 17.24 0.50
CA ILE A 275 12.52 18.08 1.07
C ILE A 275 12.75 17.72 2.54
N GLU A 276 11.67 17.42 3.28
CA GLU A 276 11.75 17.01 4.68
C GLU A 276 12.57 15.72 4.90
N ASP A 277 12.59 14.80 3.94
CA ASP A 277 13.32 13.53 4.06
C ASP A 277 14.84 13.69 3.89
N LEU A 278 15.26 14.84 3.35
CA LEU A 278 16.65 15.24 3.15
C LEU A 278 17.22 16.00 4.35
N LEU A 279 16.37 16.43 5.29
CA LEU A 279 16.79 17.16 6.47
C LEU A 279 17.54 16.22 7.43
N GLU A 280 18.71 16.65 7.90
CA GLU A 280 19.64 15.85 8.71
C GLU A 280 19.25 15.74 10.20
N ARG A 281 18.06 16.19 10.59
CA ARG A 281 17.61 16.20 11.99
C ARG A 281 16.34 15.37 12.17
N ASP A 282 16.29 14.62 13.27
CA ASP A 282 15.02 14.10 13.76
C ASP A 282 14.06 15.26 14.01
N PRO A 283 12.77 15.13 13.65
CA PRO A 283 11.79 16.15 13.96
C PRO A 283 11.76 16.39 15.47
N ILE A 284 11.93 17.64 15.88
CA ILE A 284 11.91 18.02 17.28
C ILE A 284 10.51 17.70 17.83
N LEU A 285 10.43 16.72 18.73
CA LEU A 285 9.22 16.44 19.48
C LEU A 285 9.06 17.54 20.54
N LEU A 286 8.33 18.59 20.19
CA LEU A 286 7.99 19.67 21.11
C LEU A 286 7.18 19.12 22.28
N ASP A 287 7.50 19.56 23.50
CA ASP A 287 6.66 19.32 24.69
C ASP A 287 5.35 20.11 24.56
N ASN A 288 4.43 19.53 23.80
CA ASN A 288 3.17 20.13 23.45
C ASN A 288 2.32 20.46 24.68
N GLN A 289 2.48 19.75 25.80
CA GLN A 289 1.66 19.99 27.00
C GLN A 289 2.01 21.30 27.70
N ASN A 290 3.29 21.65 27.79
CA ASN A 290 3.71 22.94 28.35
C ASN A 290 3.28 24.12 27.48
N ILE A 291 3.38 23.97 26.15
CA ILE A 291 2.98 25.00 25.20
C ILE A 291 1.46 25.21 25.23
N ILE A 292 0.67 24.12 25.27
CA ILE A 292 -0.79 24.18 25.43
C ILE A 292 -1.18 24.96 26.68
N ARG A 293 -0.56 24.66 27.83
CA ARG A 293 -0.86 25.35 29.10
C ARG A 293 -0.56 26.85 29.05
N GLN A 294 0.46 27.27 28.31
CA GLN A 294 0.85 28.68 28.22
C GLN A 294 0.00 29.47 27.24
N LEU A 295 -0.48 28.86 26.15
CA LEU A 295 -1.19 29.56 25.07
C LEU A 295 -2.71 29.45 25.14
N SER A 296 -3.24 28.41 25.78
CA SER A 296 -4.70 28.22 25.90
C SER A 296 -5.34 29.41 26.61
N GLY A 297 -6.35 30.01 25.99
CA GLY A 297 -7.05 31.17 26.54
C GLY A 297 -6.21 32.45 26.60
N GLN A 298 -5.14 32.56 25.81
CA GLN A 298 -4.34 33.79 25.70
C GLN A 298 -4.54 34.46 24.33
N THR A 299 -4.16 35.73 24.22
CA THR A 299 -4.08 36.46 22.96
C THR A 299 -2.67 36.37 22.37
N ALA A 300 -2.58 35.81 21.16
CA ALA A 300 -1.34 35.69 20.40
C ALA A 300 -1.41 36.54 19.13
N LEU A 301 -0.31 37.22 18.81
CA LEU A 301 -0.15 38.03 17.60
C LEU A 301 0.97 37.44 16.74
N VAL A 302 0.71 37.28 15.45
CA VAL A 302 1.67 36.79 14.45
C VAL A 302 1.85 37.86 13.37
N THR A 303 3.07 38.35 13.21
CA THR A 303 3.43 39.22 12.06
C THR A 303 4.07 38.41 10.95
N GLY A 304 3.92 38.82 9.70
CA GLY A 304 4.33 38.02 8.55
C GLY A 304 3.43 36.78 8.39
N ALA A 305 2.18 36.88 8.85
CA ALA A 305 1.26 35.76 8.98
C ALA A 305 0.94 35.08 7.65
N ALA A 306 0.92 35.83 6.54
CA ALA A 306 0.71 35.27 5.20
C ALA A 306 1.98 34.69 4.58
N GLY A 307 3.15 34.90 5.21
CA GLY A 307 4.41 34.29 4.79
C GLY A 307 4.42 32.76 5.01
N SER A 308 5.33 32.08 4.34
CA SER A 308 5.48 30.62 4.46
C SER A 308 5.72 30.14 5.89
N ILE A 309 6.48 30.92 6.67
CA ILE A 309 6.80 30.61 8.07
C ILE A 309 5.65 31.04 8.98
N GLY A 310 5.14 32.27 8.82
CA GLY A 310 4.06 32.79 9.64
C GLY A 310 2.78 31.96 9.53
N SER A 311 2.39 31.55 8.31
CA SER A 311 1.20 30.72 8.11
C SER A 311 1.32 29.36 8.81
N GLU A 312 2.52 28.77 8.83
CA GLU A 312 2.76 27.52 9.55
C GLU A 312 2.70 27.71 11.07
N ILE A 313 3.25 28.81 11.59
CA ILE A 313 3.11 29.18 13.00
C ILE A 313 1.61 29.31 13.35
N VAL A 314 0.83 29.98 12.51
CA VAL A 314 -0.63 30.14 12.70
C VAL A 314 -1.34 28.79 12.76
N ARG A 315 -1.03 27.86 11.84
CA ARG A 315 -1.58 26.49 11.82
C ARG A 315 -1.22 25.67 13.06
N GLN A 316 -0.08 25.95 13.68
CA GLN A 316 0.32 25.30 14.92
C GLN A 316 -0.37 25.94 16.13
N LEU A 317 -0.37 27.26 16.22
CA LEU A 317 -0.94 28.01 17.34
C LEU A 317 -2.44 27.76 17.50
N ILE A 318 -3.20 27.70 16.40
CA ILE A 318 -4.65 27.46 16.47
C ILE A 318 -5.02 26.13 17.16
N ARG A 319 -4.14 25.12 17.09
CA ARG A 319 -4.35 23.81 17.75
C ARG A 319 -4.21 23.89 19.27
N PHE A 320 -3.52 24.91 19.77
CA PHE A 320 -3.34 25.17 21.20
C PHE A 320 -4.49 25.99 21.81
N LYS A 321 -5.54 26.31 21.03
CA LYS A 321 -6.76 26.99 21.46
C LYS A 321 -6.51 28.33 22.19
N PRO A 322 -5.77 29.28 21.60
CA PRO A 322 -5.70 30.63 22.14
C PRO A 322 -7.09 31.27 22.15
N GLU A 323 -7.34 32.24 23.04
CA GLU A 323 -8.60 32.98 23.05
C GLU A 323 -8.73 33.83 21.78
N THR A 324 -7.66 34.52 21.42
CA THR A 324 -7.60 35.36 20.22
C THR A 324 -6.28 35.17 19.49
N LEU A 325 -6.33 35.03 18.17
CA LEU A 325 -5.18 34.95 17.28
C LEU A 325 -5.22 36.09 16.26
N ILE A 326 -4.26 37.00 16.33
CA ILE A 326 -4.19 38.21 15.51
C ILE A 326 -3.15 37.99 14.41
N LEU A 327 -3.58 38.05 13.16
CA LEU A 327 -2.78 37.78 11.97
C LEU A 327 -2.46 39.11 11.27
N ILE A 328 -1.17 39.43 11.16
CA ILE A 328 -0.70 40.68 10.56
C ILE A 328 0.21 40.38 9.39
N ASP A 329 -0.10 40.95 8.24
CA ASP A 329 0.75 40.93 7.06
C ASP A 329 0.38 42.10 6.13
N GLN A 330 1.29 42.49 5.25
CA GLN A 330 1.01 43.45 4.18
C GLN A 330 0.27 42.78 3.00
N SER A 331 0.44 41.46 2.84
CA SER A 331 -0.19 40.70 1.77
C SER A 331 -1.68 40.47 2.06
N GLU A 332 -2.52 41.32 1.47
CA GLU A 332 -3.98 41.18 1.54
C GLU A 332 -4.43 39.81 1.01
N SER A 333 -3.98 39.43 -0.19
CA SER A 333 -4.41 38.17 -0.81
C SER A 333 -3.88 36.96 -0.04
N GLY A 334 -2.65 37.03 0.49
CA GLY A 334 -2.11 35.95 1.31
C GLY A 334 -2.83 35.78 2.65
N LEU A 335 -3.30 36.87 3.26
CA LEU A 335 -4.14 36.81 4.46
C LEU A 335 -5.53 36.25 4.14
N TYR A 336 -6.11 36.61 3.00
CA TYR A 336 -7.39 36.07 2.53
C TYR A 336 -7.33 34.56 2.30
N ASP A 337 -6.28 34.08 1.63
CA ASP A 337 -6.06 32.66 1.40
C ASP A 337 -5.88 31.90 2.71
N LEU A 338 -5.08 32.46 3.64
CA LEU A 338 -4.88 31.87 4.96
C LEU A 338 -6.19 31.81 5.77
N ASP A 339 -7.02 32.85 5.73
CA ASP A 339 -8.32 32.87 6.41
C ASP A 339 -9.25 31.76 5.91
N ASN A 340 -9.34 31.62 4.59
CA ASN A 340 -10.12 30.55 3.96
C ASN A 340 -9.60 29.17 4.34
N GLU A 341 -8.27 28.99 4.33
CA GLU A 341 -7.62 27.75 4.77
C GLU A 341 -8.00 27.40 6.21
N LEU A 342 -7.93 28.37 7.13
CA LEU A 342 -8.28 28.18 8.54
C LEU A 342 -9.75 27.80 8.71
N LYS A 343 -10.66 28.48 8.00
CA LYS A 343 -12.10 28.17 8.03
C LYS A 343 -12.41 26.79 7.45
N GLN A 344 -11.67 26.32 6.45
CA GLN A 344 -11.91 25.03 5.82
C GLN A 344 -11.31 23.86 6.62
N HIS A 345 -10.05 23.99 7.06
CA HIS A 345 -9.29 22.88 7.61
C HIS A 345 -9.22 22.88 9.15
N PHE A 346 -9.51 24.02 9.79
CA PHE A 346 -9.38 24.19 11.24
C PHE A 346 -10.68 24.62 11.92
N ARG A 347 -11.82 24.52 11.22
CA ARG A 347 -13.17 24.90 11.70
C ARG A 347 -13.48 24.43 13.13
N ARG A 348 -13.16 23.19 13.46
CA ARG A 348 -13.39 22.61 14.81
C ARG A 348 -12.71 23.37 15.95
N PHE A 349 -11.65 24.13 15.68
CA PHE A 349 -10.95 24.93 16.68
C PHE A 349 -11.49 26.37 16.74
N LEU A 350 -12.05 26.86 15.63
CA LEU A 350 -12.67 28.17 15.53
C LEU A 350 -14.03 28.20 16.23
N ASP A 351 -14.85 27.16 16.04
CA ASP A 351 -16.23 27.09 16.56
C ASP A 351 -16.27 26.89 18.11
N ASP A 352 -15.18 26.42 18.72
CA ASP A 352 -15.14 25.97 20.12
C ASP A 352 -14.34 26.88 21.07
N ALA A 353 -13.45 27.77 20.60
CA ALA A 353 -12.54 28.49 21.52
C ALA A 353 -11.79 29.72 20.97
N THR A 354 -11.44 29.77 19.68
CA THR A 354 -10.44 30.75 19.18
C THR A 354 -11.04 31.77 18.23
N ARG A 355 -10.94 33.05 18.59
CA ARG A 355 -11.27 34.18 17.70
C ARG A 355 -10.07 34.54 16.82
N VAL A 356 -10.22 34.47 15.50
CA VAL A 356 -9.19 34.93 14.55
C VAL A 356 -9.49 36.37 14.13
N ILE A 357 -8.47 37.23 14.16
CA ILE A 357 -8.54 38.63 13.77
C ILE A 357 -7.47 38.89 12.71
N ILE A 358 -7.87 39.45 11.57
CA ILE A 358 -6.96 39.73 10.45
C ILE A 358 -6.73 41.23 10.37
N GLN A 359 -5.47 41.63 10.21
CA GLN A 359 -5.05 43.01 10.04
C GLN A 359 -4.07 43.09 8.87
N VAL A 360 -4.51 43.73 7.79
CA VAL A 360 -3.59 44.13 6.72
C VAL A 360 -2.81 45.35 7.23
N ALA A 361 -1.54 45.17 7.54
CA ALA A 361 -0.68 46.22 8.07
C ALA A 361 0.81 45.92 7.82
N ASP A 362 1.59 46.99 7.71
CA ASP A 362 3.05 46.94 7.63
C ASP A 362 3.65 47.10 9.03
N VAL A 363 4.58 46.22 9.39
CA VAL A 363 5.33 46.27 10.65
C VAL A 363 6.21 47.52 10.77
N THR A 364 6.50 48.19 9.65
CA THR A 364 7.26 49.45 9.62
C THR A 364 6.40 50.68 9.93
N ASP A 365 5.07 50.55 9.95
CA ASP A 365 4.16 51.61 10.38
C ASP A 365 3.93 51.55 11.89
N GLU A 366 4.75 52.30 12.62
CA GLU A 366 4.70 52.36 14.09
C GLU A 366 3.33 52.82 14.61
N VAL A 367 2.68 53.77 13.96
CA VAL A 367 1.41 54.32 14.42
C VAL A 367 0.32 53.26 14.30
N ARG A 368 0.26 52.57 13.16
CA ARG A 368 -0.69 51.48 12.94
C ARG A 368 -0.44 50.31 13.89
N MET A 369 0.82 49.90 14.04
CA MET A 369 1.18 48.80 14.93
C MET A 369 0.86 49.12 16.39
N ARG A 370 1.15 50.34 16.85
CA ARG A 370 0.81 50.81 18.19
C ARG A 370 -0.69 50.77 18.45
N HIS A 371 -1.51 51.14 17.47
CA HIS A 371 -2.97 51.03 17.58
C HIS A 371 -3.41 49.58 17.77
N ILE A 372 -2.90 48.66 16.95
CA ILE A 372 -3.20 47.22 17.03
C ILE A 372 -2.79 46.65 18.39
N PHE A 373 -1.57 46.95 18.85
CA PHE A 373 -1.06 46.50 20.15
C PHE A 373 -1.91 47.00 21.32
N ARG A 374 -2.36 48.26 21.29
CA ARG A 374 -3.24 48.81 22.33
C ARG A 374 -4.66 48.27 22.26
N GLN A 375 -5.18 48.02 21.07
CA GLN A 375 -6.53 47.51 20.89
C GLN A 375 -6.67 46.07 21.38
N TYR A 376 -5.67 45.23 21.12
CA TYR A 376 -5.78 43.78 21.36
C TYR A 376 -4.89 43.26 22.49
N THR A 377 -3.92 44.05 22.97
CA THR A 377 -3.07 43.73 24.14
C THR A 377 -2.53 42.30 24.13
N PRO A 378 -1.72 41.91 23.11
CA PRO A 378 -1.26 40.54 22.96
C PRO A 378 -0.38 40.12 24.15
N GLN A 379 -0.53 38.89 24.64
CA GLN A 379 0.38 38.32 25.65
C GLN A 379 1.55 37.58 25.00
N PHE A 380 1.39 37.12 23.76
CA PHE A 380 2.41 36.44 22.98
C PHE A 380 2.57 37.10 21.62
N VAL A 381 3.81 37.32 21.19
CA VAL A 381 4.13 37.85 19.86
C VAL A 381 5.08 36.90 19.15
N PHE A 382 4.70 36.48 17.96
CA PHE A 382 5.52 35.69 17.03
C PHE A 382 5.86 36.57 15.82
N HIS A 383 7.12 36.98 15.72
CA HIS A 383 7.58 37.91 14.70
C HIS A 383 8.24 37.18 13.53
N ALA A 384 7.49 36.98 12.44
CA ALA A 384 7.97 36.32 11.22
C ALA A 384 7.96 37.26 9.99
N ALA A 385 7.67 38.54 10.17
CA ALA A 385 7.69 39.52 9.09
C ALA A 385 9.14 39.87 8.72
N ALA A 386 9.62 39.34 7.60
CA ALA A 386 10.95 39.65 7.09
C ALA A 386 11.05 39.39 5.58
N TYR A 387 11.95 40.11 4.92
CA TYR A 387 12.44 39.72 3.60
C TYR A 387 13.55 38.68 3.73
N LYS A 388 13.34 37.52 3.08
CA LYS A 388 14.18 36.31 3.26
C LYS A 388 15.05 35.94 2.05
N HIS A 389 14.81 36.51 0.87
CA HIS A 389 15.51 36.15 -0.36
C HIS A 389 16.79 36.98 -0.52
N VAL A 390 17.91 36.45 0.01
CA VAL A 390 19.19 37.18 0.11
C VAL A 390 19.64 37.83 -1.20
N PRO A 391 19.74 37.12 -2.35
CA PRO A 391 20.24 37.76 -3.58
C PRO A 391 19.39 38.94 -4.05
N LEU A 392 18.06 38.83 -3.91
CA LEU A 392 17.13 39.89 -4.29
C LEU A 392 17.23 41.11 -3.35
N MET A 393 17.48 40.85 -2.06
CA MET A 393 17.56 41.89 -1.03
C MET A 393 18.93 42.58 -0.97
N GLU A 394 19.99 41.94 -1.48
CA GLU A 394 21.28 42.60 -1.70
C GLU A 394 21.18 43.72 -2.73
N GLU A 395 20.28 43.60 -3.71
CA GLU A 395 19.97 44.67 -4.67
C GLU A 395 19.06 45.77 -4.08
N HIS A 396 18.32 45.46 -3.00
CA HIS A 396 17.36 46.35 -2.34
C HIS A 396 17.63 46.50 -0.83
N PRO A 397 18.85 46.90 -0.42
CA PRO A 397 19.26 46.84 0.98
C PRO A 397 18.46 47.78 1.89
N TYR A 398 17.95 48.90 1.34
CA TYR A 398 17.10 49.82 2.09
C TYR A 398 15.83 49.13 2.61
N GLU A 399 15.12 48.40 1.74
CA GLU A 399 13.89 47.69 2.11
C GLU A 399 14.17 46.56 3.12
N ALA A 400 15.28 45.84 2.91
CA ALA A 400 15.71 44.79 3.83
C ALA A 400 16.00 45.33 5.24
N VAL A 401 16.72 46.45 5.36
CA VAL A 401 17.01 47.08 6.66
C VAL A 401 15.74 47.70 7.26
N LYS A 402 14.93 48.38 6.46
CA LYS A 402 13.68 48.99 6.91
C LYS A 402 12.75 47.96 7.55
N VAL A 403 12.54 46.81 6.92
CA VAL A 403 11.65 45.77 7.47
C VAL A 403 12.35 44.92 8.53
N ASN A 404 13.50 44.31 8.22
CA ASN A 404 14.10 43.29 9.09
C ASN A 404 14.77 43.90 10.33
N VAL A 405 15.16 45.18 10.30
CA VAL A 405 15.81 45.84 11.45
C VAL A 405 14.83 46.81 12.12
N PHE A 406 14.34 47.83 11.39
CA PHE A 406 13.48 48.85 11.99
C PHE A 406 12.06 48.34 12.28
N GLY A 407 11.49 47.54 11.38
CA GLY A 407 10.22 46.84 11.63
C GLY A 407 10.32 45.94 12.86
N THR A 408 11.35 45.10 12.95
CA THR A 408 11.62 44.28 14.14
C THR A 408 11.71 45.12 15.42
N LYS A 409 12.46 46.23 15.38
CA LYS A 409 12.60 47.14 16.51
C LYS A 409 11.24 47.68 16.98
N ILE A 410 10.39 48.13 16.05
CA ILE A 410 9.03 48.63 16.37
C ILE A 410 8.23 47.57 17.11
N ILE A 411 8.18 46.33 16.60
CA ILE A 411 7.40 45.26 17.24
C ILE A 411 7.99 44.89 18.61
N ALA A 412 9.32 44.86 18.74
CA ALA A 412 9.99 44.59 20.01
C ALA A 412 9.70 45.69 21.06
N ASP A 413 9.81 46.97 20.69
CA ASP A 413 9.53 48.09 21.58
C ASP A 413 8.07 48.11 22.03
N LEU A 414 7.13 47.89 21.11
CA LEU A 414 5.70 47.80 21.43
C LEU A 414 5.40 46.59 22.32
N SER A 415 6.13 45.50 22.15
CA SER A 415 6.01 44.32 23.02
C SER A 415 6.43 44.62 24.45
N VAL A 416 7.49 45.42 24.63
CA VAL A 416 7.91 45.90 25.96
C VAL A 416 6.89 46.88 26.53
N GLU A 417 6.45 47.89 25.76
CA GLU A 417 5.48 48.90 26.21
C GLU A 417 4.16 48.29 26.68
N THR A 418 3.71 47.23 26.01
CA THR A 418 2.43 46.56 26.33
C THR A 418 2.58 45.35 27.26
N ASN A 419 3.77 45.10 27.80
CA ASN A 419 4.06 43.98 28.70
C ASN A 419 3.73 42.59 28.11
N VAL A 420 4.08 42.37 26.84
CA VAL A 420 4.02 41.05 26.20
C VAL A 420 4.86 40.07 27.03
N ARG A 421 4.25 38.94 27.41
CA ARG A 421 4.91 37.92 28.26
C ARG A 421 6.03 37.20 27.54
N LYS A 422 5.86 36.97 26.24
CA LYS A 422 6.84 36.26 25.42
C LYS A 422 6.86 36.79 24.00
N PHE A 423 8.03 37.26 23.59
CA PHE A 423 8.35 37.63 22.22
C PHE A 423 9.22 36.54 21.60
N VAL A 424 8.80 36.00 20.47
CA VAL A 424 9.54 35.01 19.68
C VAL A 424 9.92 35.65 18.36
N MET A 425 11.21 35.90 18.16
CA MET A 425 11.78 36.31 16.88
C MET A 425 12.17 35.06 16.09
N ILE A 426 11.82 35.02 14.81
CA ILE A 426 12.16 33.90 13.91
C ILE A 426 13.31 34.29 13.00
#